data_AF-A0A817PJU9-F1
#
_entry.id   AF-A0A817PJU9-F1
#
_cell.length_a   1.000
_cell.length_b   1.000
_cell.length_c   1.000
_cell.angle_alpha   90.00
_cell.angle_beta   90.00
_cell.angle_gamma   90.00
#
_symmetry.space_group_name_H-M   'P 1'
#
loop_
_entity.id
_entity.type
_entity.pdbx_description
1 polymer ?
#
loop_
_entity_poly.entity_id
_entity_poly.type
_entity_poly.pdbx_seq_one_letter_code
_entity_poly.pdbx_strand_id
1 'polypeptide(L)'
;MTTSPTTIPISIKHGSTTYHMHLDNQPNLSKAEQFNMIANHIHISSDRLKLIYKGKRYTKENWQNLSLISNMTFLSIGKQNEDEADMNTKDIECIMQQMKVDRNTAIKTLKYCPNVIDAILYLGNK
;
A
#
# COMPACT_ATOMS: atom_id res chain seq x y z
N MET A 1 -13.08 -35.57 -0.80
CA MET A 1 -12.14 -34.56 -1.33
C MET A 1 -12.70 -33.19 -0.98
N THR A 2 -12.14 -32.50 0.01
CA THR A 2 -12.61 -31.17 0.43
C THR A 2 -12.06 -30.13 -0.54
N THR A 3 -12.92 -29.55 -1.37
CA THR A 3 -12.58 -28.43 -2.24
C THR A 3 -12.23 -27.23 -1.37
N SER A 4 -10.94 -26.88 -1.32
CA SER A 4 -10.51 -25.62 -0.71
C SER A 4 -11.25 -24.46 -1.37
N PRO A 5 -11.80 -23.50 -0.61
CA PRO A 5 -12.51 -22.38 -1.20
C PRO A 5 -11.58 -21.63 -2.17
N THR A 6 -12.08 -21.38 -3.38
CA THR A 6 -11.34 -20.75 -4.49
C THR A 6 -10.81 -19.38 -4.11
N THR A 7 -11.53 -18.67 -3.24
CA THR A 7 -11.14 -17.39 -2.67
C THR A 7 -11.16 -17.47 -1.15
N ILE A 8 -10.17 -16.85 -0.53
CA ILE A 8 -9.98 -16.85 0.92
C ILE A 8 -10.20 -15.43 1.43
N PRO A 9 -11.22 -15.18 2.26
CA PRO A 9 -11.43 -13.88 2.86
C PRO A 9 -10.33 -13.61 3.90
N ILE A 10 -9.69 -12.45 3.78
CA ILE A 10 -8.70 -11.96 4.71
C ILE A 10 -9.00 -10.51 5.12
N SER A 11 -8.48 -10.13 6.28
CA SER A 11 -8.53 -8.76 6.78
C SER A 11 -7.11 -8.22 6.97
N ILE A 12 -6.86 -6.98 6.60
CA ILE A 12 -5.58 -6.30 6.78
C ILE A 12 -5.80 -5.03 7.58
N LYS A 13 -5.29 -4.99 8.81
CA LYS A 13 -5.30 -3.81 9.67
C LYS A 13 -4.09 -2.93 9.37
N HIS A 14 -4.33 -1.66 9.06
CA HIS A 14 -3.31 -0.63 8.90
C HIS A 14 -3.66 0.60 9.75
N GLY A 15 -2.88 0.87 10.80
CA GLY A 15 -3.22 1.94 11.74
C GLY A 15 -4.58 1.71 12.39
N SER A 16 -5.50 2.67 12.23
CA SER A 16 -6.89 2.60 12.68
C SER A 16 -7.84 1.94 11.66
N THR A 17 -7.42 1.76 10.41
CA THR A 17 -8.26 1.25 9.32
C THR A 17 -8.10 -0.26 9.16
N THR A 18 -9.18 -0.96 8.83
CA THR A 18 -9.15 -2.38 8.45
C THR A 18 -9.69 -2.55 7.04
N TYR A 19 -8.90 -3.15 6.16
CA TYR A 19 -9.25 -3.49 4.79
C TYR A 19 -9.69 -4.95 4.72
N HIS A 20 -10.73 -5.24 3.97
CA HIS A 20 -11.23 -6.60 3.76
C HIS A 20 -11.11 -6.96 2.29
N MET A 21 -10.44 -8.09 1.99
CA MET A 21 -10.28 -8.55 0.61
C MET A 21 -10.38 -10.06 0.50
N HIS A 22 -10.75 -10.53 -0.68
CA HIS A 22 -10.74 -11.94 -1.03
C HIS A 22 -9.48 -12.22 -1.83
N LEU A 23 -8.60 -13.07 -1.30
CA LEU A 23 -7.42 -13.52 -2.03
C LEU A 23 -7.76 -14.77 -2.82
N ASP A 24 -7.46 -14.75 -4.11
CA ASP A 24 -7.51 -15.93 -4.93
C ASP A 24 -6.37 -16.89 -4.52
N ASN A 25 -6.71 -18.16 -4.25
CA ASN A 25 -5.75 -19.21 -3.93
C ASN A 25 -5.69 -20.29 -5.02
N GLN A 26 -6.07 -19.94 -6.25
CA GLN A 26 -5.87 -20.75 -7.45
C GLN A 26 -4.38 -21.06 -7.67
N PRO A 27 -4.04 -22.26 -8.19
CA PRO A 27 -2.67 -22.69 -8.43
C PRO A 27 -1.96 -21.88 -9.54
N ASN A 28 -2.71 -21.16 -10.38
CA ASN A 28 -2.16 -20.39 -11.50
C ASN A 28 -1.66 -19.00 -11.11
N LEU A 29 -2.07 -18.49 -9.94
CA LEU A 29 -1.66 -17.16 -9.47
C LEU A 29 -0.40 -17.29 -8.63
N SER A 30 0.67 -16.60 -9.02
CA SER A 30 1.90 -16.66 -8.25
C SER A 30 1.71 -16.02 -6.87
N LYS A 31 2.40 -16.55 -5.86
CA LYS A 31 2.41 -15.99 -4.50
C LYS A 31 2.91 -14.53 -4.50
N ALA A 32 3.83 -14.18 -5.38
CA ALA A 32 4.30 -12.82 -5.55
C ALA A 32 3.19 -11.88 -6.07
N GLU A 33 2.37 -12.33 -7.02
CA GLU A 33 1.21 -11.57 -7.51
C GLU A 33 0.16 -11.40 -6.41
N GLN A 34 -0.14 -12.45 -5.64
CA GLN A 34 -1.03 -12.35 -4.48
C GLN A 34 -0.56 -11.25 -3.51
N PHE A 35 0.74 -11.21 -3.21
CA PHE A 35 1.29 -10.17 -2.34
C PHE A 35 1.17 -8.77 -2.94
N ASN A 36 1.43 -8.62 -4.25
CA ASN A 36 1.25 -7.34 -4.95
C ASN A 36 -0.22 -6.89 -4.93
N MET A 37 -1.19 -7.79 -5.04
CA MET A 37 -2.61 -7.46 -4.92
C MET A 37 -2.93 -6.89 -3.54
N ILE A 38 -2.41 -7.48 -2.46
CA ILE A 38 -2.58 -6.94 -1.09
C ILE A 38 -1.97 -5.54 -1.01
N ALA A 39 -0.73 -5.40 -1.48
CA ALA A 39 0.01 -4.15 -1.47
C ALA A 39 -0.76 -3.02 -2.17
N ASN A 40 -1.26 -3.30 -3.38
CA ASN A 40 -2.07 -2.36 -4.15
C ASN A 40 -3.39 -2.03 -3.44
N HIS A 41 -4.07 -3.04 -2.86
CA HIS A 41 -5.35 -2.86 -2.20
C HIS A 41 -5.29 -1.93 -0.97
N ILE A 42 -4.16 -1.94 -0.24
CA ILE A 42 -3.95 -1.04 0.91
C ILE A 42 -3.10 0.18 0.57
N HIS A 43 -2.84 0.42 -0.72
CA HIS A 43 -2.02 1.53 -1.23
C HIS A 43 -0.61 1.60 -0.61
N ILE A 44 0.06 0.47 -0.39
CA ILE A 44 1.45 0.43 0.05
C ILE A 44 2.27 -0.27 -1.03
N SER A 45 3.41 0.29 -1.42
CA SER A 45 4.28 -0.36 -2.38
C SER A 45 4.77 -1.72 -1.89
N SER A 46 4.79 -2.74 -2.76
CA SER A 46 5.10 -4.13 -2.39
C SER A 46 6.48 -4.32 -1.76
N ASP A 47 7.47 -3.51 -2.13
CA ASP A 47 8.83 -3.47 -1.56
C ASP A 47 8.86 -2.89 -0.13
N ARG A 48 7.86 -2.09 0.23
CA ARG A 48 7.75 -1.40 1.52
C ARG A 48 6.76 -2.06 2.47
N LEU A 49 5.92 -2.95 1.96
CA LEU A 49 4.91 -3.65 2.73
C LEU A 49 5.51 -4.81 3.54
N LYS A 50 5.20 -4.83 4.83
CA LYS A 50 5.40 -5.98 5.72
C LYS A 50 4.06 -6.34 6.34
N LEU A 51 3.71 -7.62 6.33
CA LEU A 51 2.49 -8.14 6.97
C LEU A 51 2.89 -8.96 8.20
N ILE A 52 2.23 -8.75 9.32
CA ILE A 52 2.42 -9.53 10.54
C ILE A 52 1.18 -10.40 10.75
N TYR A 53 1.39 -11.71 10.90
CA TYR A 53 0.33 -12.65 11.27
C TYR A 53 0.87 -13.62 12.33
N LYS A 54 0.16 -13.73 13.46
CA LYS A 54 0.55 -14.56 14.62
C LYS A 54 2.02 -14.35 15.04
N GLY A 55 2.46 -13.09 15.06
CA GLY A 55 3.84 -12.72 15.43
C GLY A 55 4.90 -12.99 14.34
N LYS A 56 4.55 -13.60 13.20
CA LYS A 56 5.47 -13.83 12.08
C LYS A 56 5.37 -12.72 11.05
N ARG A 57 6.52 -12.32 10.52
CA ARG A 57 6.64 -11.27 9.49
C ARG A 57 6.69 -11.88 8.09
N TYR A 58 5.82 -11.39 7.24
CA TYR A 58 5.72 -11.73 5.84
C TYR A 58 6.04 -10.52 4.95
N THR A 59 6.84 -10.76 3.93
CA THR A 59 7.24 -9.84 2.86
C THR A 59 7.04 -10.55 1.52
N LYS A 60 7.23 -9.85 0.41
CA LYS A 60 7.06 -10.43 -0.92
C LYS A 60 7.92 -11.68 -1.14
N GLU A 61 9.11 -11.74 -0.54
CA GLU A 61 10.10 -12.80 -0.73
C GLU A 61 9.78 -14.08 0.06
N ASN A 62 8.96 -13.99 1.10
CA ASN A 62 8.65 -15.13 1.98
C ASN A 62 7.15 -15.43 2.07
N TRP A 63 6.32 -14.68 1.34
CA TRP A 63 4.86 -14.85 1.30
C TRP A 63 4.46 -16.27 0.88
N GLN A 64 5.24 -16.91 0.01
CA GLN A 64 4.99 -18.30 -0.42
C GLN A 64 5.03 -19.31 0.75
N ASN A 65 5.69 -18.98 1.86
CA ASN A 65 5.76 -19.84 3.03
C ASN A 65 4.49 -19.79 3.88
N LEU A 66 3.55 -18.89 3.55
CA LEU A 66 2.28 -18.76 4.26
C LEU A 66 1.21 -19.65 3.65
N SER A 67 0.67 -20.56 4.45
CA SER A 67 -0.58 -21.24 4.14
C SER A 67 -1.75 -20.32 4.45
N LEU A 68 -2.45 -19.90 3.40
CA LEU A 68 -3.66 -19.09 3.54
C LEU A 68 -4.80 -19.96 4.09
N ILE A 69 -5.43 -19.47 5.15
CA ILE A 69 -6.62 -20.06 5.77
C ILE A 69 -7.71 -18.98 5.89
N SER A 70 -8.96 -19.38 6.04
CA SER A 70 -10.07 -18.43 6.19
C SER A 70 -9.91 -17.54 7.44
N ASN A 71 -10.41 -16.31 7.35
CA ASN A 71 -10.49 -15.33 8.45
C ASN A 71 -9.13 -14.90 9.03
N MET A 72 -8.06 -14.97 8.24
CA MET A 72 -6.77 -14.41 8.66
C MET A 72 -6.84 -12.89 8.77
N THR A 73 -6.34 -12.37 9.89
CA THR A 73 -6.18 -10.93 10.10
C THR A 73 -4.70 -10.59 10.17
N PHE A 74 -4.23 -9.81 9.20
CA PHE A 74 -2.86 -9.31 9.13
C PHE A 74 -2.77 -7.91 9.72
N LEU A 75 -1.67 -7.62 10.41
CA LEU A 75 -1.27 -6.23 10.70
C LEU A 75 -0.28 -5.80 9.63
N SER A 76 -0.56 -4.74 8.89
CA SER A 76 0.37 -4.20 7.89
C SER A 76 1.26 -3.10 8.47
N ILE A 77 2.50 -3.07 7.99
CA ILE A 77 3.50 -2.06 8.29
C ILE A 77 4.05 -1.57 6.95
N GLY A 78 4.06 -0.26 6.74
CA GLY A 78 4.53 0.41 5.54
C GLY A 78 3.96 1.82 5.45
N LYS A 79 4.55 2.67 4.60
CA LYS A 79 4.00 4.01 4.34
C LYS A 79 2.95 3.88 3.24
N GLN A 80 1.70 4.24 3.51
CA GLN A 80 0.69 4.35 2.46
C GLN A 80 1.08 5.45 1.48
N ASN A 81 0.96 5.15 0.19
CA ASN A 81 1.04 6.10 -0.89
C ASN A 81 -0.18 7.00 -0.81
N GLU A 82 0.04 8.29 -0.99
CA GLU A 82 -1.06 9.26 -1.04
C GLU A 82 -1.79 9.13 -2.38
N ASP A 83 -3.10 9.33 -2.35
CA ASP A 83 -3.90 9.33 -3.57
C ASP A 83 -3.48 10.52 -4.46
N GLU A 84 -3.14 10.22 -5.72
CA GLU A 84 -2.70 11.15 -6.76
C GLU A 84 -3.85 11.53 -7.72
N ALA A 85 -5.08 11.04 -7.48
CA ALA A 85 -6.22 11.33 -8.33
C ALA A 85 -6.39 12.85 -8.56
N ASP A 86 -6.57 13.22 -9.82
CA ASP A 86 -6.76 14.60 -10.30
C ASP A 86 -5.55 15.55 -10.15
N MET A 87 -4.36 15.01 -9.85
CA MET A 87 -3.15 15.81 -9.69
C MET A 87 -2.22 15.67 -10.90
N ASN A 88 -1.64 16.78 -11.31
CA ASN A 88 -0.67 16.79 -12.41
C ASN A 88 0.68 16.25 -11.92
N THR A 89 1.12 15.14 -12.51
CA THR A 89 2.41 14.50 -12.22
C THR A 89 3.59 15.47 -12.32
N LYS A 90 3.56 16.41 -13.26
CA LYS A 90 4.64 17.40 -13.42
C LYS A 90 4.76 18.35 -12.23
N ASP A 91 3.63 18.68 -11.59
CA ASP A 91 3.62 19.58 -10.44
C ASP A 91 4.16 18.86 -9.20
N ILE A 92 3.80 17.59 -9.03
CA ILE A 92 4.36 16.71 -7.99
C ILE A 92 5.88 16.60 -8.15
N GLU A 93 6.35 16.30 -9.37
CA GLU A 93 7.78 16.19 -9.68
C GLU A 93 8.53 17.50 -9.46
N CYS A 94 7.93 18.64 -9.86
CA CYS A 94 8.48 19.97 -9.63
C CYS A 94 8.70 20.22 -8.13
N ILE A 95 7.70 19.96 -7.29
CA ILE A 95 7.82 20.14 -5.82
C ILE A 95 8.87 19.21 -5.23
N MET A 96 8.88 17.93 -5.64
CA MET A 96 9.88 16.97 -5.17
C MET A 96 11.30 17.44 -5.48
N GLN A 97 11.54 17.95 -6.70
CA GLN A 97 12.86 18.42 -7.13
C GLN A 97 13.27 19.72 -6.43
N GLN A 98 12.38 20.72 -6.39
CA GLN A 98 12.68 22.04 -5.83
C GLN A 98 12.84 22.00 -4.30
N MET A 99 11.98 21.26 -3.61
CA MET A 99 11.97 21.20 -2.14
C MET A 99 12.70 20.00 -1.56
N LYS A 100 13.21 19.09 -2.41
CA LYS A 100 13.89 17.83 -2.01
C LYS A 100 13.04 16.98 -1.05
N VAL A 101 11.72 16.96 -1.27
CA VAL A 101 10.76 16.19 -0.45
C VAL A 101 10.35 14.90 -1.14
N ASP A 102 9.87 13.92 -0.37
CA ASP A 102 9.31 12.70 -0.94
C ASP A 102 7.95 12.92 -1.58
N ARG A 103 7.57 12.03 -2.51
CA ARG A 103 6.34 12.14 -3.31
C ARG A 103 5.08 12.30 -2.47
N ASN A 104 4.93 11.57 -1.37
CA ASN A 104 3.75 11.70 -0.51
C ASN A 104 3.68 13.06 0.17
N THR A 105 4.84 13.63 0.54
CA THR A 105 4.88 14.99 1.09
C THR A 105 4.49 16.02 0.03
N ALA A 106 4.96 15.86 -1.21
CA ALA A 106 4.55 16.71 -2.33
C ALA A 106 3.03 16.61 -2.60
N ILE A 107 2.48 15.40 -2.67
CA ILE A 107 1.05 15.15 -2.86
C ILE A 107 0.21 15.75 -1.72
N LYS A 108 0.58 15.51 -0.46
CA LYS A 108 -0.12 16.11 0.70
C LYS A 108 -0.14 17.62 0.62
N THR A 109 0.99 18.21 0.22
CA THR A 109 1.11 19.66 0.10
C THR A 109 0.22 20.18 -1.01
N LEU A 110 0.19 19.54 -2.18
CA LEU A 110 -0.68 19.95 -3.28
C LEU A 110 -2.18 19.75 -2.96
N LYS A 111 -2.55 18.75 -2.14
CA LYS A 111 -3.93 18.61 -1.64
C LYS A 111 -4.35 19.79 -0.75
N TYR A 112 -3.41 20.38 -0.03
CA TYR A 112 -3.64 21.55 0.83
C TYR A 112 -3.53 22.87 0.05
N CYS A 113 -2.59 22.95 -0.88
CA CYS A 113 -2.30 24.08 -1.75
C CYS A 113 -2.32 23.62 -3.22
N PRO A 114 -3.47 23.67 -3.92
CA PRO A 114 -3.63 23.14 -5.27
C PRO A 114 -2.73 23.81 -6.33
N ASN A 115 -2.21 25.00 -6.04
CA ASN A 115 -1.24 25.69 -6.88
C ASN A 115 0.19 25.27 -6.52
N VAL A 116 0.98 24.87 -7.53
CA VAL A 116 2.36 24.41 -7.35
C VAL A 116 3.29 25.46 -6.74
N ILE A 117 3.12 26.74 -7.08
CA ILE A 117 3.94 27.85 -6.55
C ILE A 117 3.61 28.05 -5.07
N ASP A 118 2.33 28.09 -4.72
CA ASP A 118 1.88 28.24 -3.33
C ASP A 118 2.35 27.05 -2.47
N ALA A 119 2.32 25.83 -3.02
CA ALA A 119 2.84 24.64 -2.35
C ALA A 119 4.36 24.73 -2.07
N ILE A 120 5.15 25.23 -3.03
CA ILE A 120 6.59 25.47 -2.86
C ILE A 120 6.83 26.52 -1.77
N LEU A 121 6.11 27.65 -1.82
CA LEU A 121 6.22 28.72 -0.82
C LEU A 121 5.82 28.23 0.58
N TYR A 122 4.76 27.43 0.68
CA TYR A 122 4.32 26.85 1.94
C TYR A 122 5.38 25.93 2.54
N LEU A 123 5.98 25.04 1.73
CA LEU A 123 7.05 24.15 2.19
C LEU A 123 8.33 24.90 2.54
N GLY A 124 8.65 26.00 1.84
CA GLY A 124 9.83 26.82 2.11
C GLY A 124 9.73 27.64 3.39
N ASN A 125 8.51 27.95 3.85
CA ASN A 125 8.25 28.70 5.08
C ASN A 125 7.92 27.79 6.29
N LYS A 126 8.03 26.47 6.12
CA LYS A 126 7.76 25.47 7.16
C LYS A 126 9.05 25.02 7.84
#